data_AF-A0AAD9Y3A6-F1
#
_entry.id   AF-A0AAD9Y3A6-F1
#
_cell.length_a   1.000
_cell.length_b   1.000
_cell.length_c   1.000
_cell.angle_alpha   90.00
_cell.angle_beta   90.00
_cell.angle_gamma   90.00
#
_symmetry.space_group_name_H-M   'P 1'
#
loop_
_entity.id
_entity.type
_entity.pdbx_description
1 polymer ?
#
loop_
_entity_poly.entity_id
_entity_poly.type
_entity_poly.pdbx_seq_one_letter_code
_entity_poly.pdbx_strand_id
1 'polypeptide(L)'
;MSAPDVLDRLTDLGSIKPIVRPGLPAKAGEAVTDNGMWIIDAPFPQLLLPSDVEAGASRNAAGAWEVSALSKELLLIPGIVEIGIFHGLNGLQAAQAGKFGLAQKPVAAYFGMEDGRVKVTGA
;
A
#
# COMPACT_ATOMS: atom_id res chain seq x y z
N MET A 1 -19.48 2.41 11.36
CA MET A 1 -19.00 3.71 10.83
C MET A 1 -17.50 3.79 11.10
N SER A 2 -16.66 3.47 10.12
CA SER A 2 -15.19 3.52 10.25
C SER A 2 -14.53 4.49 9.27
N ALA A 3 -15.14 4.78 8.11
CA ALA A 3 -14.47 5.56 7.07
C ALA A 3 -14.07 6.99 7.47
N PRO A 4 -14.90 7.81 8.12
CA PRO A 4 -14.47 9.15 8.54
C PRO A 4 -13.26 9.12 9.49
N ASP A 5 -13.27 8.21 10.48
CA ASP A 5 -12.15 8.04 11.42
C ASP A 5 -10.87 7.55 10.72
N VAL A 6 -10.99 6.63 9.75
CA VAL A 6 -9.86 6.18 8.94
C VAL A 6 -9.30 7.33 8.08
N LEU A 7 -10.14 8.18 7.50
CA LEU A 7 -9.70 9.34 6.71
C LEU A 7 -8.92 10.37 7.56
N ASP A 8 -9.41 10.64 8.77
CA ASP A 8 -8.73 11.56 9.71
C ASP A 8 -7.36 10.99 10.11
N ARG A 9 -7.30 9.71 10.50
CA ARG A 9 -6.03 9.04 10.85
C ARG A 9 -5.04 8.98 9.68
N LEU A 10 -5.52 8.74 8.46
CA LEU A 10 -4.68 8.76 7.26
C LEU A 10 -4.10 10.17 7.02
N THR A 11 -4.91 11.20 7.26
CA THR A 11 -4.46 12.59 7.18
C THR A 11 -3.38 12.88 8.23
N ASP A 12 -3.56 12.42 9.48
CA ASP A 12 -2.56 12.55 10.55
C ASP A 12 -1.25 11.80 10.24
N LEU A 13 -1.33 10.66 9.56
CA LEU A 13 -0.14 9.94 9.07
C LEU A 13 0.58 10.66 7.92
N GLY A 14 -0.01 11.71 7.33
CA GLY A 14 0.58 12.52 6.27
C GLY A 14 0.05 12.21 4.87
N SER A 15 -1.11 11.56 4.76
CA SER A 15 -1.78 11.40 3.45
C SER A 15 -2.31 12.74 2.95
N ILE A 16 -2.17 12.99 1.65
CA ILE A 16 -2.61 14.20 0.98
C ILE A 16 -4.05 14.01 0.49
N LYS A 17 -5.01 14.53 1.26
CA LYS A 17 -6.45 14.51 0.92
C LYS A 17 -6.95 13.10 0.61
N PRO A 18 -6.90 12.15 1.57
CA PRO A 18 -7.46 10.82 1.36
C PRO A 18 -8.97 10.92 1.09
N ILE A 19 -9.49 10.07 0.22
CA ILE A 19 -10.91 10.05 -0.14
C ILE A 19 -11.43 8.62 -0.24
N VAL A 20 -12.71 8.42 0.08
CA VAL A 20 -13.39 7.18 -0.29
C VAL A 20 -13.58 7.17 -1.80
N ARG A 21 -13.12 6.10 -2.46
CA ARG A 21 -13.13 5.99 -3.91
C ARG A 21 -14.56 6.06 -4.43
N PRO A 22 -14.90 7.02 -5.30
CA PRO A 22 -16.22 7.08 -5.91
C PRO A 22 -16.44 5.88 -6.83
N GLY A 23 -17.69 5.46 -6.99
CA GLY A 23 -18.08 4.46 -7.98
C GLY A 23 -17.80 4.91 -9.42
N LEU A 24 -17.90 3.97 -10.36
CA LEU A 24 -17.82 4.28 -11.79
C LEU A 24 -18.98 5.22 -12.19
N PRO A 25 -18.84 5.99 -13.30
CA PRO A 25 -19.85 6.98 -13.72
C PRO A 25 -21.29 6.43 -13.84
N ALA A 26 -21.44 5.11 -14.05
CA ALA A 26 -22.74 4.44 -14.16
C ALA A 26 -23.32 3.94 -12.82
N LYS A 27 -22.62 4.11 -11.69
CA LYS A 27 -23.05 3.65 -10.37
C LYS A 27 -22.94 4.81 -9.37
N ALA A 28 -24.08 5.31 -8.92
CA ALA A 28 -24.14 6.27 -7.81
C ALA A 28 -23.64 5.61 -6.51
N GLY A 29 -22.89 6.37 -5.71
CA GLY A 29 -22.29 5.93 -4.46
C GLY A 29 -20.83 5.50 -4.59
N GLU A 30 -20.29 4.96 -3.51
CA GLU A 30 -18.88 4.59 -3.38
C GLU A 30 -18.55 3.26 -4.06
N ALA A 31 -17.28 3.08 -4.42
CA ALA A 31 -16.77 1.79 -4.83
C ALA A 31 -16.81 0.81 -3.64
N VAL A 32 -17.46 -0.32 -3.85
CA VAL A 32 -17.56 -1.42 -2.88
C VAL A 32 -16.91 -2.64 -3.51
N THR A 33 -15.98 -3.26 -2.79
CA THR A 33 -15.29 -4.49 -3.21
C THR A 33 -16.21 -5.71 -3.10
N ASP A 34 -15.80 -6.83 -3.68
CA ASP A 34 -16.53 -8.11 -3.55
C ASP A 34 -16.68 -8.56 -2.09
N ASN A 35 -15.77 -8.13 -1.21
CA ASN A 35 -15.80 -8.38 0.24
C ASN A 35 -16.72 -7.41 1.00
N GLY A 36 -17.46 -6.54 0.31
CA GLY A 36 -18.37 -5.57 0.91
C GLY A 36 -17.68 -4.37 1.57
N MET A 37 -16.39 -4.14 1.30
CA MET A 37 -15.61 -3.05 1.90
C MET A 37 -15.50 -1.86 0.96
N TRP A 38 -15.37 -0.65 1.51
CA TRP A 38 -14.98 0.53 0.74
C TRP A 38 -13.48 0.53 0.43
N ILE A 39 -13.10 1.21 -0.65
CA ILE A 39 -11.71 1.52 -0.97
C ILE A 39 -11.46 2.99 -0.62
N ILE A 40 -10.36 3.27 0.07
CA ILE A 40 -9.87 4.64 0.30
C ILE A 40 -8.62 4.85 -0.55
N ASP A 41 -8.66 5.88 -1.38
CA ASP A 41 -7.50 6.40 -2.09
C ASP A 41 -6.76 7.35 -1.16
N ALA A 42 -5.57 6.96 -0.72
CA ALA A 42 -4.76 7.71 0.24
C ALA A 42 -3.38 8.04 -0.37
N PRO A 43 -3.25 9.14 -1.14
CA PRO A 43 -1.97 9.57 -1.68
C PRO A 43 -1.01 9.91 -0.54
N PHE A 44 0.24 9.44 -0.61
CA PHE A 44 1.33 9.89 0.26
C PHE A 44 2.41 10.55 -0.61
N PRO A 45 3.28 11.40 -0.04
CA PRO A 45 4.54 11.76 -0.66
C PRO A 45 5.32 10.51 -1.09
N GLN A 46 6.27 10.67 -2.02
CA GLN A 46 7.08 9.55 -2.51
C GLN A 46 7.65 8.73 -1.36
N LEU A 47 7.34 7.43 -1.36
CA LEU A 47 7.82 6.49 -0.36
C LEU A 47 9.31 6.20 -0.60
N LEU A 48 9.99 5.93 0.50
CA LEU A 48 11.44 5.72 0.56
C LEU A 48 11.76 4.24 0.62
N LEU A 49 12.89 3.87 0.01
CA LEU A 49 13.47 2.54 0.20
C LEU A 49 14.20 2.47 1.55
N PRO A 50 14.45 1.25 2.07
CA PRO A 50 15.28 1.08 3.27
C PRO A 50 16.68 1.70 3.16
N SER A 51 17.20 1.87 1.94
CA SER A 51 18.48 2.53 1.68
C SER A 51 18.45 4.05 1.87
N ASP A 52 17.27 4.65 1.85
CA ASP A 52 17.07 6.10 1.82
C ASP A 52 16.77 6.67 3.23
N VAL A 53 16.74 5.80 4.24
CA VAL A 53 16.50 6.14 5.64
C VAL A 53 17.65 5.67 6.51
N GLU A 54 17.89 6.38 7.61
CA GLU A 54 18.85 5.93 8.62
C GLU A 54 18.39 4.59 9.20
N ALA A 55 19.35 3.76 9.62
CA ALA A 55 19.06 2.43 10.13
C ALA A 55 18.09 2.49 11.33
N GLY A 56 16.90 1.92 11.15
CA GLY A 56 15.83 1.90 12.16
C GLY A 56 14.89 3.11 12.14
N ALA A 57 15.10 4.09 11.25
CA ALA A 57 14.19 5.20 11.08
C ALA A 57 12.99 4.82 10.19
N SER A 58 11.77 5.18 10.63
CA SER A 58 10.54 4.96 9.87
C SER A 58 10.29 6.05 8.82
N ARG A 59 10.88 7.23 9.01
CA ARG A 59 10.74 8.40 8.14
C ARG A 59 12.09 9.11 7.99
N ASN A 60 12.27 9.84 6.89
CA ASN A 60 13.41 10.75 6.75
C ASN A 60 13.14 12.11 7.43
N ALA A 61 14.14 13.01 7.38
CA ALA A 61 14.03 14.37 7.93
C ALA A 61 12.92 15.22 7.29
N ALA A 62 12.50 14.92 6.06
CA ALA A 62 11.39 15.57 5.38
C ALA A 62 10.01 14.98 5.75
N GLY A 63 9.98 13.97 6.63
CA GLY A 63 8.76 13.31 7.07
C GLY A 63 8.20 12.26 6.10
N ALA A 64 8.91 11.96 5.01
CA ALA A 64 8.53 10.92 4.05
C ALA A 64 8.78 9.53 4.64
N TRP A 65 7.84 8.61 4.37
CA TRP A 65 7.82 7.28 4.94
C TRP A 65 8.71 6.28 4.20
N GLU A 66 9.36 5.39 4.94
CA GLU A 66 9.84 4.11 4.38
C GLU A 66 8.66 3.16 4.12
N VAL A 67 8.71 2.43 3.01
CA VAL A 67 7.61 1.57 2.53
C VAL A 67 7.12 0.59 3.60
N SER A 68 8.02 -0.15 4.25
CA SER A 68 7.65 -1.16 5.23
C SER A 68 7.17 -0.58 6.56
N ALA A 69 7.68 0.58 6.94
CA ALA A 69 7.25 1.30 8.13
C ALA A 69 5.82 1.82 7.97
N LEU A 70 5.50 2.47 6.85
CA LEU A 70 4.14 2.94 6.57
C LEU A 70 3.14 1.78 6.54
N SER A 71 3.49 0.68 5.87
CA SER A 71 2.60 -0.49 5.79
C SER A 71 2.22 -1.05 7.17
N LYS A 72 3.17 -1.09 8.11
CA LYS A 72 2.89 -1.53 9.48
C LYS A 72 1.92 -0.59 10.18
N GLU A 73 2.14 0.72 10.08
CA GLU A 73 1.28 1.73 10.71
C GLU A 73 -0.14 1.71 10.15
N LEU A 74 -0.29 1.55 8.83
CA LEU A 74 -1.60 1.45 8.19
C LEU A 74 -2.38 0.22 8.68
N LEU A 75 -1.73 -0.95 8.77
CA LEU A 75 -2.37 -2.19 9.25
C LEU A 75 -2.78 -2.13 10.73
N LEU A 76 -2.24 -1.20 11.52
CA LEU A 76 -2.64 -0.99 12.92
C LEU A 76 -3.87 -0.10 13.07
N ILE A 77 -4.32 0.60 12.03
CA ILE A 77 -5.52 1.46 12.10
C ILE A 77 -6.79 0.59 12.17
N PRO A 78 -7.61 0.71 13.24
CA PRO A 78 -8.90 0.03 13.29
C PRO A 78 -9.81 0.45 12.14
N GLY A 79 -10.33 -0.52 11.40
CA GLY A 79 -11.20 -0.27 10.24
C GLY A 79 -10.49 -0.39 8.88
N ILE A 80 -9.16 -0.43 8.85
CA ILE A 80 -8.41 -0.90 7.67
C ILE A 80 -8.43 -2.43 7.68
N VAL A 81 -8.89 -3.00 6.57
CA VAL A 81 -8.91 -4.47 6.39
C VAL A 81 -7.61 -4.95 5.77
N GLU A 82 -7.14 -4.27 4.72
CA GLU A 82 -5.90 -4.56 4.02
C GLU A 82 -5.44 -3.31 3.25
N ILE A 83 -4.16 -3.27 2.88
CA ILE A 83 -3.53 -2.17 2.15
C ILE A 83 -3.07 -2.59 0.75
N GLY A 84 -2.92 -1.60 -0.13
CA GLY A 84 -2.41 -1.80 -1.50
C GLY A 84 -0.87 -1.87 -1.62
N ILE A 85 -0.14 -2.01 -0.52
CA ILE A 85 1.33 -1.98 -0.51
C ILE A 85 1.88 -3.41 -0.37
N PHE A 86 2.51 -3.91 -1.42
CA PHE A 86 3.12 -5.23 -1.45
C PHE A 86 4.61 -5.14 -1.09
N HIS A 87 4.97 -5.55 0.13
CA HIS A 87 6.33 -5.39 0.66
C HIS A 87 6.77 -6.60 1.52
N GLY A 88 8.02 -6.60 2.00
CA GLY A 88 8.52 -7.62 2.93
C GLY A 88 8.93 -8.93 2.25
N LEU A 89 8.29 -10.03 2.64
CA LEU A 89 8.61 -11.37 2.14
C LEU A 89 7.96 -11.60 0.78
N ASN A 90 8.64 -12.34 -0.09
CA ASN A 90 7.99 -12.86 -1.30
C ASN A 90 7.20 -14.15 -0.98
N GLY A 91 6.41 -14.64 -1.94
CA GLY A 91 5.57 -15.82 -1.72
C GLY A 91 6.32 -17.11 -1.36
N LEU A 92 7.52 -17.31 -1.91
CA LEU A 92 8.35 -18.48 -1.57
C LEU A 92 8.84 -18.40 -0.13
N GLN A 93 9.33 -17.23 0.29
CA GLN A 93 9.78 -16.97 1.65
C GLN A 93 8.62 -17.04 2.66
N ALA A 94 7.47 -16.48 2.31
CA ALA A 94 6.27 -16.51 3.14
C ALA A 94 5.77 -17.94 3.35
N ALA A 95 5.77 -18.78 2.31
CA ALA A 95 5.40 -20.19 2.42
C ALA A 95 6.36 -20.97 3.33
N GLN A 96 7.67 -20.75 3.20
CA GLN A 96 8.68 -21.36 4.08
C GLN A 96 8.53 -20.91 5.55
N ALA A 97 8.11 -19.67 5.76
CA ALA A 97 7.90 -19.10 7.10
C ALA A 97 6.52 -19.39 7.69
N GLY A 98 5.63 -20.09 6.98
CA GLY A 98 4.25 -20.34 7.39
C GLY A 98 3.36 -19.08 7.46
N LYS A 99 3.75 -17.99 6.78
CA LYS A 99 3.06 -16.69 6.79
C LYS A 99 2.20 -16.49 5.55
N PHE A 100 1.17 -17.32 5.41
CA PHE A 100 0.23 -17.26 4.28
C PHE A 100 -0.76 -16.08 4.42
N GLY A 101 -1.20 -15.52 3.29
CA GLY A 101 -2.29 -14.53 3.24
C GLY A 101 -1.90 -13.06 3.52
N LEU A 102 -0.66 -12.78 3.92
CA LEU A 102 -0.16 -11.40 4.06
C LEU A 102 0.24 -10.81 2.70
N ALA A 103 0.26 -9.49 2.60
CA ALA A 103 0.85 -8.79 1.46
C ALA A 103 2.30 -9.26 1.23
N GLN A 104 2.57 -9.74 0.02
CA GLN A 104 3.86 -10.33 -0.37
C GLN A 104 4.45 -9.58 -1.56
N LYS A 105 5.74 -9.27 -1.49
CA LYS A 105 6.42 -8.64 -2.62
C LYS A 105 6.56 -9.60 -3.81
N PRO A 106 6.54 -9.10 -5.05
CA PRO A 106 6.78 -9.94 -6.22
C PRO A 106 8.20 -10.51 -6.23
N VAL A 107 8.37 -11.70 -6.83
CA VAL A 107 9.70 -12.29 -7.08
C VAL A 107 10.34 -11.64 -8.31
N ALA A 108 9.55 -11.45 -9.37
CA ALA A 108 9.98 -10.76 -10.58
C ALA A 108 8.88 -9.82 -11.07
N ALA A 109 9.27 -8.76 -11.77
CA ALA A 109 8.37 -7.86 -12.48
C ALA A 109 8.72 -7.85 -13.96
N TYR A 110 7.70 -7.98 -14.81
CA TYR A 110 7.79 -7.97 -16.25
C TYR A 110 7.15 -6.68 -16.77
N PHE A 111 7.93 -5.82 -17.39
CA PHE A 111 7.48 -4.56 -17.96
C PHE A 111 7.41 -4.71 -19.49
N GLY A 112 6.20 -4.56 -20.04
CA GLY A 112 6.00 -4.43 -21.48
C GLY A 112 6.47 -3.05 -21.96
N MET A 113 7.33 -3.03 -22.95
CA MET A 113 7.87 -1.81 -23.55
C MET A 113 7.11 -1.47 -24.84
N GLU A 114 7.07 -0.19 -25.22
CA GLU A 114 6.36 0.29 -26.42
C GLU A 114 6.87 -0.35 -27.73
N ASP A 115 8.12 -0.79 -27.74
CA ASP A 115 8.76 -1.46 -28.88
C ASP A 115 8.49 -2.98 -28.96
N GLY A 116 7.60 -3.49 -28.10
CA GLY A 116 7.24 -4.90 -28.04
C GLY A 116 8.24 -5.78 -27.27
N ARG A 117 9.32 -5.22 -26.72
CA ARG A 117 10.23 -5.97 -25.84
C ARG A 117 9.68 -6.08 -24.42
N VAL A 118 10.24 -7.02 -23.67
CA VAL A 118 9.95 -7.20 -22.24
C VAL A 118 11.20 -6.92 -21.44
N LYS A 119 11.12 -5.96 -20.50
CA LYS A 119 12.15 -5.74 -19.49
C LYS A 119 11.79 -6.51 -18.22
N VAL A 120 12.73 -7.27 -17.69
CA VAL A 120 12.54 -8.05 -16.46
C VAL A 120 13.42 -7.48 -15.35
N THR A 121 12.88 -7.38 -14.14
CA THR A 121 13.63 -7.03 -12.93
C THR A 121 13.32 -8.01 -11.80
N GLY A 122 14.33 -8.39 -11.01
CA GLY A 122 14.18 -9.38 -9.93
C GLY A 122 14.33 -10.84 -10.39
N ALA A 123 14.80 -11.07 -11.62
CA ALA A 123 15.25 -12.38 -12.09
C ALA A 123 16.63 -12.74 -11.51
#